data_AF-A0A661Y3Z9-F1
#
_entry.id   AF-A0A661Y3Z9-F1
#
_cell.length_a   1.000
_cell.length_b   1.000
_cell.length_c   1.000
_cell.angle_alpha   90.00
_cell.angle_beta   90.00
_cell.angle_gamma   90.00
#
_symmetry.space_group_name_H-M   'P 1'
#
loop_
_entity.id
_entity.type
_entity.pdbx_description
1 polymer ?
#
loop_
_entity_poly.entity_id
_entity_poly.type
_entity_poly.pdbx_seq_one_letter_code
_entity_poly.pdbx_strand_id
1 'polypeptide(L)'
;MKKRNLLMVCALVFGLSAQVVAQNVNQIINQQIIQLLENNKISTQDTNWVVTNQHISSTSGIHHIYYRQTLNGIEIYGSESSVHLFPNGEVLKANSSFIANTQSKATGGANPSFTAVQAVQSAADHFNYNNTGDISVISLENNIAQETILSKGSISLSDIPARLVYQMNQNEELVLAWDLSIEEVAQQNWWSVRVDAASGAIVDQVNWMSNCNFVHDHSIHETLDYHKNLYDIPNYNRT
;
A
#
# COMPACT_ATOMS: atom_id res chain seq x y z
N MET A 1 -21.80 43.37 -25.26
CA MET A 1 -22.25 42.03 -24.81
C MET A 1 -21.46 40.87 -25.47
N LYS A 2 -20.13 40.96 -25.69
CA LYS A 2 -19.32 39.90 -26.34
C LYS A 2 -18.29 39.20 -25.43
N LYS A 3 -18.09 39.67 -24.19
CA LYS A 3 -17.04 39.15 -23.29
C LYS A 3 -17.49 38.03 -22.34
N ARG A 4 -18.80 37.73 -22.25
CA ARG A 4 -19.36 36.72 -21.33
C ARG A 4 -19.45 35.30 -21.91
N ASN A 5 -19.36 35.15 -23.24
CA ASN A 5 -19.33 33.82 -23.88
C ASN A 5 -17.93 33.20 -23.96
N LEU A 6 -16.87 33.99 -23.75
CA LEU A 6 -15.49 33.49 -23.85
C LEU A 6 -15.06 32.72 -22.59
N LEU A 7 -15.55 33.10 -21.40
CA LEU A 7 -15.26 32.37 -20.15
C LEU A 7 -15.90 30.99 -20.09
N MET A 8 -17.04 30.78 -20.77
CA MET A 8 -17.76 29.51 -20.74
C MET A 8 -17.12 28.45 -21.67
N VAL A 9 -16.38 28.88 -22.69
CA VAL A 9 -15.66 27.97 -23.62
C VAL A 9 -14.34 27.48 -23.01
N CYS A 10 -13.61 28.30 -22.25
CA CYS A 10 -12.39 27.85 -21.57
C CYS A 10 -12.66 26.82 -20.47
N ALA A 11 -13.77 26.94 -19.73
CA ALA A 11 -14.12 25.98 -18.68
C ALA A 11 -14.46 24.58 -19.23
N LEU A 12 -14.96 24.48 -20.48
CA LEU A 12 -15.26 23.20 -21.12
C LEU A 12 -14.00 22.47 -21.65
N VAL A 13 -12.95 23.22 -22.03
CA VAL A 13 -11.72 22.63 -22.59
C VAL A 13 -10.81 22.03 -21.51
N PHE A 14 -10.81 22.60 -20.29
CA PHE A 14 -10.02 22.05 -19.18
C PHE A 14 -10.63 20.79 -18.52
N GLY A 15 -11.94 20.55 -18.68
CA GLY A 15 -12.59 19.33 -18.18
C GLY A 15 -12.35 18.09 -19.05
N LEU A 16 -12.08 18.27 -20.35
CA LEU A 16 -11.91 17.17 -21.31
C LEU A 16 -10.54 16.48 -21.20
N SER A 17 -9.47 17.21 -20.86
CA SER A 17 -8.12 16.64 -20.82
C SER A 17 -7.92 15.63 -19.69
N ALA A 18 -8.52 15.86 -18.52
CA ALA A 18 -8.47 14.91 -17.40
C ALA A 18 -9.18 13.58 -17.71
N GLN A 19 -10.28 13.63 -18.49
CA GLN A 19 -11.01 12.42 -18.88
C GLN A 19 -10.25 11.57 -19.90
N VAL A 20 -9.51 12.18 -20.83
CA VAL A 20 -8.72 11.46 -21.85
C VAL A 20 -7.57 10.67 -21.21
N VAL A 21 -6.90 11.22 -20.19
CA VAL A 21 -5.80 10.52 -19.49
C VAL A 21 -6.32 9.32 -18.69
N ALA A 22 -7.44 9.47 -17.99
CA ALA A 22 -8.03 8.38 -17.20
C ALA A 22 -8.54 7.22 -18.08
N GLN A 23 -9.10 7.51 -19.25
CA GLN A 23 -9.53 6.47 -20.20
C GLN A 23 -8.35 5.64 -20.71
N ASN A 24 -7.21 6.27 -20.95
CA ASN A 24 -6.00 5.61 -21.44
C ASN A 24 -5.42 4.64 -20.39
N VAL A 25 -5.34 5.05 -19.12
CA VAL A 25 -4.85 4.19 -18.02
C VAL A 25 -5.68 2.91 -17.89
N ASN A 26 -7.01 3.03 -17.91
CA ASN A 26 -7.89 1.86 -17.81
C ASN A 26 -7.70 0.89 -18.98
N GLN A 27 -7.51 1.41 -20.19
CA GLN A 27 -7.26 0.58 -21.38
C GLN A 27 -5.93 -0.19 -21.24
N ILE A 28 -4.87 0.47 -20.78
CA ILE A 28 -3.56 -0.18 -20.58
C ILE A 28 -3.65 -1.28 -19.52
N ILE A 29 -4.29 -1.02 -18.39
CA ILE A 29 -4.47 -2.02 -17.33
C ILE A 29 -5.32 -3.19 -17.84
N ASN A 30 -6.40 -2.92 -18.57
CA ASN A 30 -7.23 -3.97 -19.15
C ASN A 30 -6.48 -4.83 -20.18
N GLN A 31 -5.59 -4.23 -20.99
CA GLN A 31 -4.71 -5.00 -21.88
C GLN A 31 -3.77 -5.92 -21.11
N GLN A 32 -3.19 -5.45 -19.99
CA GLN A 32 -2.38 -6.28 -19.12
C GLN A 32 -3.18 -7.47 -18.55
N ILE A 33 -4.43 -7.24 -18.15
CA ILE A 33 -5.32 -8.28 -17.63
C ILE A 33 -5.69 -9.29 -18.74
N ILE A 34 -5.94 -8.83 -19.97
CA ILE A 34 -6.16 -9.70 -21.11
C ILE A 34 -4.93 -10.59 -21.35
N GLN A 35 -3.71 -10.05 -21.26
CA GLN A 35 -2.51 -10.88 -21.35
C GLN A 35 -2.42 -11.92 -20.23
N LEU A 36 -2.88 -11.61 -19.01
CA LEU A 36 -2.93 -12.61 -17.93
C LEU A 36 -3.95 -13.73 -18.24
N LEU A 37 -5.11 -13.38 -18.82
CA LEU A 37 -6.12 -14.35 -19.27
C LEU A 37 -5.59 -15.25 -20.38
N GLU A 38 -5.02 -14.67 -21.44
CA GLU A 38 -4.48 -15.41 -22.59
C GLU A 38 -3.35 -16.36 -22.20
N ASN A 39 -2.58 -15.99 -21.17
CA ASN A 39 -1.52 -16.82 -20.61
C ASN A 39 -2.00 -17.78 -19.49
N ASN A 40 -3.30 -17.91 -19.27
CA ASN A 40 -3.91 -18.76 -18.25
C ASN A 40 -3.39 -18.49 -16.81
N LYS A 41 -2.97 -17.25 -16.53
CA LYS A 41 -2.50 -16.84 -15.20
C LYS A 41 -3.67 -16.49 -14.26
N ILE A 42 -4.82 -16.13 -14.82
CA ILE A 42 -6.05 -15.81 -14.09
C ILE A 42 -7.26 -16.31 -14.90
N SER A 43 -8.45 -16.35 -14.28
CA SER A 43 -9.71 -16.67 -14.96
C SER A 43 -10.51 -15.41 -15.31
N THR A 44 -11.59 -15.57 -16.09
CA THR A 44 -12.49 -14.46 -16.46
C THR A 44 -13.24 -13.85 -15.26
N GLN A 45 -13.24 -14.53 -14.10
CA GLN A 45 -13.82 -14.01 -12.86
C GLN A 45 -12.83 -13.16 -12.04
N ASP A 46 -11.54 -13.22 -12.37
CA ASP A 46 -10.43 -12.61 -11.63
C ASP A 46 -10.03 -11.24 -12.19
N THR A 47 -10.86 -10.64 -13.05
CA THR A 47 -10.50 -9.47 -13.87
C THR A 47 -10.90 -8.14 -13.26
N ASN A 48 -11.50 -8.12 -12.07
CA ASN A 48 -11.94 -6.90 -11.42
C ASN A 48 -10.80 -6.26 -10.64
N TRP A 49 -10.71 -4.93 -10.68
CA TRP A 49 -9.61 -4.17 -10.09
C TRP A 49 -10.01 -2.73 -9.80
N VAL A 50 -9.20 -2.07 -8.97
CA VAL A 50 -9.34 -0.64 -8.64
C VAL A 50 -7.96 0.03 -8.57
N VAL A 51 -7.86 1.27 -9.06
CA VAL A 51 -6.66 2.10 -8.85
C VAL A 51 -6.60 2.52 -7.38
N THR A 52 -5.49 2.22 -6.71
CA THR A 52 -5.28 2.59 -5.31
C THR A 52 -4.51 3.91 -5.18
N ASN A 53 -3.59 4.17 -6.10
CA ASN A 53 -2.83 5.42 -6.12
C ASN A 53 -2.26 5.69 -7.52
N GLN A 54 -2.09 6.96 -7.88
CA GLN A 54 -1.33 7.34 -9.06
C GLN A 54 -0.67 8.71 -8.88
N HIS A 55 0.53 8.89 -9.44
CA HIS A 55 1.21 10.18 -9.44
C HIS A 55 2.22 10.29 -10.59
N ILE A 56 2.50 11.51 -11.02
CA ILE A 56 3.53 11.81 -12.01
C ILE A 56 4.78 12.31 -11.29
N SER A 57 5.92 11.69 -11.56
CA SER A 57 7.22 12.12 -11.05
C SER A 57 7.56 13.51 -11.59
N SER A 58 7.75 14.48 -10.69
CA SER A 58 8.17 15.85 -11.07
C SER A 58 9.59 15.90 -11.68
N THR A 59 10.42 14.89 -11.39
CA THR A 59 11.80 14.81 -11.89
C THR A 59 11.89 14.14 -13.27
N SER A 60 11.19 13.02 -13.47
CA SER A 60 11.31 12.20 -14.68
C SER A 60 10.12 12.33 -15.65
N GLY A 61 8.99 12.86 -15.19
CA GLY A 61 7.73 12.85 -15.90
C GLY A 61 7.07 11.46 -16.00
N ILE A 62 7.64 10.43 -15.37
CA ILE A 62 7.05 9.09 -15.36
C ILE A 62 5.72 9.11 -14.58
N HIS A 63 4.68 8.55 -15.18
CA HIS A 63 3.40 8.35 -14.53
C HIS A 63 3.37 6.98 -13.85
N HIS A 64 3.30 6.95 -12.52
CA HIS A 64 3.19 5.74 -11.72
C HIS A 64 1.73 5.49 -11.37
N ILE A 65 1.20 4.32 -11.72
CA ILE A 65 -0.16 3.89 -11.40
C ILE A 65 -0.09 2.58 -10.62
N TYR A 66 -0.75 2.54 -9.47
CA TYR A 66 -0.86 1.38 -8.59
C TYR A 66 -2.32 0.96 -8.49
N TYR A 67 -2.56 -0.34 -8.56
CA TYR A 67 -3.89 -0.91 -8.54
C TYR A 67 -3.88 -2.28 -7.86
N ARG A 68 -5.05 -2.70 -7.40
CA ARG A 68 -5.27 -4.00 -6.75
C ARG A 68 -6.41 -4.73 -7.43
N GLN A 69 -6.35 -6.05 -7.39
CA GLN A 69 -7.47 -6.91 -7.74
C GLN A 69 -8.57 -6.75 -6.70
N THR A 70 -9.83 -6.88 -7.11
CA THR A 70 -10.99 -6.88 -6.21
C THR A 70 -11.79 -8.16 -6.35
N LEU A 71 -12.33 -8.62 -5.22
CA LEU A 71 -13.32 -9.69 -5.15
C LEU A 71 -14.59 -9.10 -4.52
N ASN A 72 -15.74 -9.25 -5.18
CA ASN A 72 -17.00 -8.65 -4.74
C ASN A 72 -16.91 -7.12 -4.49
N GLY A 73 -16.04 -6.42 -5.21
CA GLY A 73 -15.80 -4.98 -5.05
C GLY A 73 -14.89 -4.58 -3.88
N ILE A 74 -14.44 -5.54 -3.06
CA ILE A 74 -13.50 -5.32 -1.96
C ILE A 74 -12.08 -5.66 -2.44
N GLU A 75 -11.09 -4.86 -2.06
CA GLU A 75 -9.69 -5.08 -2.42
C GLU A 75 -9.16 -6.41 -1.86
N ILE A 76 -8.34 -7.10 -2.65
CA ILE A 76 -7.55 -8.25 -2.20
C ILE A 76 -6.17 -7.73 -1.79
N TYR A 77 -5.86 -7.78 -0.49
CA TYR A 77 -4.53 -7.45 0.01
C TYR A 77 -3.50 -8.47 -0.50
N GLY A 78 -2.32 -8.01 -0.91
CA GLY A 78 -1.30 -8.86 -1.55
C GLY A 78 -1.39 -8.92 -3.08
N SER A 79 -2.42 -8.31 -3.68
CA SER A 79 -2.59 -8.24 -5.14
C SER A 79 -1.99 -6.98 -5.78
N GLU A 80 -1.11 -6.27 -5.06
CA GLU A 80 -0.52 -5.00 -5.49
C GLU A 80 0.16 -5.15 -6.86
N SER A 81 -0.35 -4.37 -7.80
CA SER A 81 0.06 -4.36 -9.20
C SER A 81 0.37 -2.93 -9.60
N SER A 82 1.18 -2.75 -10.64
CA SER A 82 1.52 -1.40 -11.10
C SER A 82 1.80 -1.34 -12.59
N VAL A 83 1.55 -0.15 -13.14
CA VAL A 83 1.94 0.24 -14.49
C VAL A 83 2.66 1.58 -14.39
N HIS A 84 3.76 1.70 -15.12
CA HIS A 84 4.57 2.90 -15.22
C HIS A 84 4.63 3.34 -16.68
N LEU A 85 4.32 4.60 -16.93
CA LEU A 85 4.24 5.17 -18.28
C LEU A 85 5.29 6.27 -18.46
N PHE A 86 5.90 6.31 -19.64
CA PHE A 86 6.67 7.45 -20.09
C PHE A 86 5.77 8.69 -20.27
N PRO A 87 6.35 9.92 -20.33
CA PRO A 87 5.58 11.14 -20.58
C PRO A 87 4.77 11.13 -21.89
N ASN A 88 5.19 10.32 -22.88
CA ASN A 88 4.48 10.12 -24.16
C ASN A 88 3.29 9.14 -24.05
N GLY A 89 3.07 8.53 -22.89
CA GLY A 89 2.00 7.55 -22.64
C GLY A 89 2.36 6.09 -22.94
N GLU A 90 3.57 5.81 -23.44
CA GLU A 90 4.01 4.44 -23.69
C GLU A 90 4.33 3.71 -22.38
N VAL A 91 4.04 2.41 -22.33
CA VAL A 91 4.33 1.57 -21.16
C VAL A 91 5.84 1.40 -21.02
N LEU A 92 6.38 1.94 -19.93
CA LEU A 92 7.76 1.70 -19.50
C LEU A 92 7.89 0.33 -18.83
N LYS A 93 7.00 0.03 -17.89
CA LYS A 93 7.01 -1.22 -17.12
C LYS A 93 5.63 -1.53 -16.56
N ALA A 94 5.31 -2.81 -16.44
CA ALA A 94 4.13 -3.29 -15.72
C ALA A 94 4.49 -4.50 -14.86
N ASN A 95 3.82 -4.64 -13.72
CA ASN A 95 3.86 -5.83 -12.87
C ASN A 95 2.45 -6.15 -12.36
N SER A 96 2.15 -7.43 -12.22
CA SER A 96 0.89 -7.88 -11.66
C SER A 96 1.10 -8.99 -10.65
N SER A 97 0.35 -8.88 -9.56
CA SER A 97 0.27 -9.88 -8.49
C SER A 97 -1.15 -10.42 -8.36
N PHE A 98 -1.92 -10.43 -9.46
CA PHE A 98 -3.30 -10.95 -9.45
C PHE A 98 -3.29 -12.43 -9.06
N ILE A 99 -4.31 -12.79 -8.30
CA ILE A 99 -4.52 -14.13 -7.80
C ILE A 99 -5.52 -14.83 -8.72
N ALA A 100 -5.19 -16.06 -9.10
CA ALA A 100 -6.10 -16.91 -9.88
C ALA A 100 -7.17 -17.56 -8.99
N ASN A 101 -8.35 -17.75 -9.59
CA ASN A 101 -9.49 -18.49 -9.05
C ASN A 101 -10.00 -17.93 -7.72
N THR A 102 -10.02 -16.59 -7.58
CA THR A 102 -10.38 -15.88 -6.34
C THR A 102 -11.74 -16.32 -5.80
N GLN A 103 -12.74 -16.45 -6.68
CA GLN A 103 -14.09 -16.87 -6.28
C GLN A 103 -14.14 -18.27 -5.66
N SER A 104 -13.26 -19.19 -6.10
CA SER A 104 -13.18 -20.55 -5.56
C SER A 104 -12.38 -20.63 -4.26
N LYS A 105 -11.45 -19.70 -4.06
CA LYS A 105 -10.65 -19.57 -2.84
C LYS A 105 -11.38 -18.81 -1.73
N ALA A 106 -12.40 -18.04 -2.10
CA ALA A 106 -13.19 -17.27 -1.16
C ALA A 106 -13.96 -18.18 -0.20
N THR A 107 -13.77 -17.99 1.10
CA THR A 107 -14.49 -18.71 2.15
C THR A 107 -15.18 -17.73 3.10
N GLY A 108 -16.24 -18.20 3.76
CA GLY A 108 -17.05 -17.36 4.65
C GLY A 108 -18.05 -16.46 3.92
N GLY A 109 -18.62 -15.50 4.66
CA GLY A 109 -19.59 -14.54 4.15
C GLY A 109 -18.94 -13.25 3.66
N ALA A 110 -19.63 -12.54 2.77
CA ALA A 110 -19.20 -11.22 2.28
C ALA A 110 -19.48 -10.06 3.25
N ASN A 111 -20.03 -10.35 4.44
CA ASN A 111 -20.32 -9.36 5.47
C ASN A 111 -19.57 -9.71 6.76
N PRO A 112 -18.97 -8.72 7.45
CA PRO A 112 -18.27 -8.95 8.69
C PRO A 112 -19.24 -9.35 9.82
N SER A 113 -18.87 -10.34 10.62
CA SER A 113 -19.54 -10.68 11.88
C SER A 113 -18.89 -9.99 13.09
N PHE A 114 -17.60 -9.63 12.96
CA PHE A 114 -16.86 -8.80 13.91
C PHE A 114 -16.87 -7.35 13.45
N THR A 115 -17.11 -6.43 14.38
CA THR A 115 -16.95 -5.00 14.15
C THR A 115 -15.47 -4.61 14.13
N ALA A 116 -15.15 -3.45 13.53
CA ALA A 116 -13.79 -2.91 13.54
C ALA A 116 -13.24 -2.72 14.97
N VAL A 117 -14.08 -2.32 15.94
CA VAL A 117 -13.70 -2.21 17.36
C VAL A 117 -13.28 -3.57 17.93
N GLN A 118 -14.06 -4.62 17.67
CA GLN A 118 -13.72 -5.98 18.12
C GLN A 118 -12.45 -6.50 17.44
N ALA A 119 -12.21 -6.13 16.18
CA ALA A 119 -10.98 -6.47 15.48
C ALA A 119 -9.75 -5.80 16.12
N VAL A 120 -9.84 -4.51 16.49
CA VAL A 120 -8.76 -3.84 17.25
C VAL A 120 -8.54 -4.50 18.60
N GLN A 121 -9.60 -4.86 19.33
CA GLN A 121 -9.45 -5.58 20.60
C GLN A 121 -8.75 -6.93 20.40
N SER A 122 -9.11 -7.68 19.35
CA SER A 122 -8.47 -8.96 19.04
C SER A 122 -6.99 -8.79 18.69
N ALA A 123 -6.63 -7.73 17.96
CA ALA A 123 -5.24 -7.38 17.68
C ALA A 123 -4.49 -6.98 18.95
N ALA A 124 -5.11 -6.18 19.83
CA ALA A 124 -4.52 -5.79 21.10
C ALA A 124 -4.25 -7.00 22.01
N ASP A 125 -5.20 -7.93 22.10
CA ASP A 125 -5.04 -9.18 22.84
C ASP A 125 -3.90 -10.03 22.24
N HIS A 126 -3.82 -10.13 20.91
CA HIS A 126 -2.74 -10.85 20.22
C HIS A 126 -1.35 -10.28 20.54
N PHE A 127 -1.22 -8.95 20.60
CA PHE A 127 0.04 -8.28 20.94
C PHE A 127 0.28 -8.12 22.45
N ASN A 128 -0.59 -8.68 23.30
CA ASN A 128 -0.52 -8.59 24.77
C ASN A 128 -0.59 -7.14 25.30
N TYR A 129 -1.36 -6.28 24.65
CA TYR A 129 -1.63 -4.93 25.13
C TYR A 129 -2.70 -4.95 26.23
N ASN A 130 -2.26 -5.06 27.49
CA ASN A 130 -3.12 -5.29 28.67
C ASN A 130 -4.11 -4.15 28.99
N ASN A 131 -3.96 -2.97 28.39
CA ASN A 131 -4.88 -1.85 28.57
C ASN A 131 -5.13 -1.17 27.23
N THR A 132 -6.28 -1.45 26.63
CA THR A 132 -6.70 -0.83 25.37
C THR A 132 -7.28 0.56 25.56
N GLY A 133 -7.72 0.90 26.77
CA GLY A 133 -8.59 2.05 27.01
C GLY A 133 -9.91 1.94 26.24
N ASP A 134 -10.66 3.04 26.19
CA ASP A 134 -11.91 3.09 25.43
C ASP A 134 -11.63 3.30 23.94
N ILE A 135 -11.85 2.25 23.15
CA ILE A 135 -11.83 2.31 21.68
C ILE A 135 -13.27 2.54 21.19
N SER A 136 -13.47 3.57 20.38
CA SER A 136 -14.77 3.94 19.83
C SER A 136 -14.65 4.34 18.37
N VAL A 137 -15.78 4.27 17.66
CA VAL A 137 -15.86 4.71 16.26
C VAL A 137 -15.93 6.24 16.21
N ILE A 138 -14.95 6.85 15.52
CA ILE A 138 -14.93 8.30 15.23
C ILE A 138 -15.71 8.57 13.94
N SER A 139 -15.46 7.80 12.89
CA SER A 139 -16.18 7.89 11.63
C SER A 139 -16.31 6.51 10.97
N LEU A 140 -17.38 6.36 10.18
CA LEU A 140 -17.65 5.17 9.36
C LEU A 140 -18.16 5.64 8.01
N GLU A 141 -17.47 5.25 6.95
CA GLU A 141 -17.86 5.50 5.58
C GLU A 141 -18.88 4.46 5.12
N ASN A 142 -19.92 4.91 4.40
CA ASN A 142 -20.94 4.03 3.85
C ASN A 142 -20.48 3.48 2.48
N ASN A 143 -19.38 2.72 2.48
CA ASN A 143 -18.83 2.04 1.32
C ASN A 143 -18.70 0.53 1.59
N ILE A 144 -18.43 -0.25 0.53
CA ILE A 144 -18.36 -1.71 0.63
C ILE A 144 -17.19 -2.19 1.49
N ALA A 145 -16.13 -1.37 1.62
CA ALA A 145 -14.98 -1.64 2.46
C ALA A 145 -15.21 -1.24 3.94
N GLN A 146 -16.34 -0.62 4.27
CA GLN A 146 -16.65 -0.12 5.62
C GLN A 146 -15.47 0.63 6.27
N GLU A 147 -14.84 1.54 5.51
CA GLU A 147 -13.72 2.32 6.03
C GLU A 147 -14.12 3.05 7.31
N THR A 148 -13.40 2.78 8.39
CA THR A 148 -13.73 3.20 9.75
C THR A 148 -12.50 3.83 10.37
N ILE A 149 -12.66 4.99 11.01
CA ILE A 149 -11.63 5.57 11.87
C ILE A 149 -12.04 5.31 13.32
N LEU A 150 -11.16 4.67 14.07
CA LEU A 150 -11.34 4.33 15.47
C LEU A 150 -10.45 5.22 16.34
N SER A 151 -10.91 5.55 17.55
CA SER A 151 -10.06 6.24 18.52
C SER A 151 -8.84 5.38 18.86
N LYS A 152 -7.72 6.05 19.08
CA LYS A 152 -6.43 5.42 19.37
C LYS A 152 -6.34 4.59 20.66
N GLY A 153 -7.33 4.75 21.56
CA GLY A 153 -7.31 4.14 22.88
C GLY A 153 -6.02 4.48 23.65
N SER A 154 -5.49 3.50 24.38
CA SER A 154 -4.20 3.55 25.07
C SER A 154 -3.09 2.76 24.35
N ILE A 155 -3.36 2.28 23.13
CA ILE A 155 -2.45 1.37 22.40
C ILE A 155 -1.80 2.01 21.19
N SER A 156 -2.39 3.07 20.63
CA SER A 156 -1.88 3.74 19.44
C SER A 156 -1.53 5.22 19.69
N LEU A 157 -0.53 5.74 18.99
CA LEU A 157 -0.15 7.16 18.99
C LEU A 157 -1.14 8.00 18.19
N SER A 158 -1.71 7.41 17.14
CA SER A 158 -2.66 8.00 16.19
C SER A 158 -3.97 7.19 16.13
N ASP A 159 -5.05 7.83 15.66
CA ASP A 159 -6.33 7.16 15.45
C ASP A 159 -6.14 5.97 14.48
N ILE A 160 -6.88 4.89 14.73
CA ILE A 160 -6.65 3.60 14.09
C ILE A 160 -7.58 3.50 12.87
N PRO A 161 -7.07 3.61 11.63
CA PRO A 161 -7.88 3.32 10.46
C PRO A 161 -8.10 1.81 10.36
N ALA A 162 -9.32 1.45 9.96
CA ALA A 162 -9.76 0.10 9.74
C ALA A 162 -10.56 0.03 8.43
N ARG A 163 -10.40 -1.03 7.65
CA ARG A 163 -11.23 -1.29 6.46
C ARG A 163 -11.27 -2.78 6.14
N LEU A 164 -12.34 -3.22 5.48
CA LEU A 164 -12.47 -4.59 4.99
C LEU A 164 -11.60 -4.79 3.74
N VAL A 165 -10.88 -5.91 3.74
CA VAL A 165 -10.11 -6.45 2.63
C VAL A 165 -10.32 -7.96 2.54
N TYR A 166 -10.07 -8.55 1.39
CA TYR A 166 -9.81 -9.99 1.32
C TYR A 166 -8.33 -10.25 1.56
N GLN A 167 -8.02 -11.19 2.43
CA GLN A 167 -6.66 -11.61 2.77
C GLN A 167 -6.53 -13.12 2.53
N MET A 168 -5.43 -13.52 1.89
CA MET A 168 -5.08 -14.94 1.78
C MET A 168 -4.61 -15.45 3.15
N ASN A 169 -5.22 -16.51 3.65
CA ASN A 169 -4.78 -17.19 4.87
C ASN A 169 -3.73 -18.28 4.57
N GLN A 170 -3.26 -18.97 5.60
CA GLN A 170 -2.25 -20.03 5.49
C GLN A 170 -2.73 -21.28 4.74
N ASN A 171 -4.05 -21.46 4.57
CA ASN A 171 -4.66 -22.57 3.84
C ASN A 171 -4.90 -22.24 2.36
N GLU A 172 -4.38 -21.10 1.86
CA GLU A 172 -4.63 -20.59 0.52
C GLU A 172 -6.12 -20.23 0.24
N GLU A 173 -6.84 -19.87 1.30
CA GLU A 173 -8.22 -19.38 1.22
C GLU A 173 -8.23 -17.86 1.35
N LEU A 174 -9.09 -17.20 0.57
CA LEU A 174 -9.37 -15.78 0.69
C LEU A 174 -10.48 -15.57 1.72
N VAL A 175 -10.14 -14.96 2.85
CA VAL A 175 -11.08 -14.61 3.91
C VAL A 175 -11.30 -13.10 3.96
N LEU A 176 -12.51 -12.69 4.34
CA LEU A 176 -12.78 -11.27 4.62
C LEU A 176 -12.11 -10.90 5.94
N ALA A 177 -11.32 -9.83 5.97
CA ALA A 177 -10.56 -9.40 7.12
C ALA A 177 -10.60 -7.87 7.29
N TRP A 178 -10.49 -7.41 8.53
CA TRP A 178 -10.20 -6.02 8.87
C TRP A 178 -8.70 -5.76 8.75
N ASP A 179 -8.31 -4.86 7.84
CA ASP A 179 -6.97 -4.27 7.73
C ASP A 179 -6.88 -3.09 8.69
N LEU A 180 -6.02 -3.21 9.71
CA LEU A 180 -5.84 -2.22 10.78
C LEU A 180 -4.42 -1.66 10.76
N SER A 181 -4.27 -0.38 11.13
CA SER A 181 -2.97 0.25 11.37
C SER A 181 -2.85 0.71 12.82
N ILE A 182 -1.95 0.11 13.59
CA ILE A 182 -1.73 0.42 15.00
C ILE A 182 -0.29 0.89 15.21
N GLU A 183 -0.11 2.18 15.50
CA GLU A 183 1.19 2.80 15.76
C GLU A 183 1.46 2.75 17.27
N GLU A 184 2.19 1.73 17.74
CA GLU A 184 2.25 1.39 19.16
C GLU A 184 2.77 2.54 20.03
N VAL A 185 2.10 2.78 21.18
CA VAL A 185 2.52 3.81 22.16
C VAL A 185 3.95 3.64 22.66
N ALA A 186 4.45 2.40 22.75
CA ALA A 186 5.81 2.09 23.12
C ALA A 186 6.84 2.48 22.04
N GLN A 187 6.37 2.87 20.85
CA GLN A 187 7.17 3.30 19.69
C GLN A 187 8.15 2.22 19.18
N GLN A 188 7.91 0.96 19.52
CA GLN A 188 8.72 -0.16 19.05
C GLN A 188 8.20 -0.68 17.72
N ASN A 189 6.88 -0.66 17.54
CA ASN A 189 6.23 -1.27 16.38
C ASN A 189 5.19 -0.33 15.78
N TRP A 190 5.02 -0.47 14.48
CA TRP A 190 3.87 0.06 13.75
C TRP A 190 3.28 -1.09 12.95
N TRP A 191 2.18 -1.62 13.44
CA TRP A 191 1.56 -2.82 12.90
C TRP A 191 0.56 -2.49 11.81
N SER A 192 0.68 -3.20 10.69
CA SER A 192 -0.42 -3.42 9.74
C SER A 192 -0.88 -4.86 9.91
N VAL A 193 -2.10 -5.06 10.40
CA VAL A 193 -2.62 -6.36 10.80
C VAL A 193 -3.95 -6.66 10.13
N ARG A 194 -4.10 -7.89 9.64
CA ARG A 194 -5.34 -8.41 9.05
C ARG A 194 -6.01 -9.33 10.05
N VAL A 195 -7.17 -8.94 10.53
CA VAL A 195 -7.97 -9.68 11.50
C VAL A 195 -9.20 -10.27 10.81
N ASP A 196 -9.38 -11.58 10.85
CA ASP A 196 -10.50 -12.27 10.23
C ASP A 196 -11.85 -11.67 10.70
N ALA A 197 -12.65 -11.22 9.75
CA ALA A 197 -13.86 -10.47 10.02
C ALA A 197 -15.03 -11.35 10.49
N ALA A 198 -14.88 -12.67 10.51
CA ALA A 198 -15.87 -13.61 11.02
C ALA A 198 -15.54 -14.09 12.44
N SER A 199 -14.24 -14.25 12.76
CA SER A 199 -13.77 -14.93 13.98
C SER A 199 -12.90 -14.07 14.91
N GLY A 200 -12.33 -12.96 14.42
CA GLY A 200 -11.37 -12.15 15.17
C GLY A 200 -9.95 -12.74 15.18
N ALA A 201 -9.69 -13.85 14.49
CA ALA A 201 -8.35 -14.44 14.42
C ALA A 201 -7.38 -13.56 13.60
N ILE A 202 -6.10 -13.51 13.98
CA ILE A 202 -5.08 -12.83 13.18
C ILE A 202 -4.76 -13.70 11.96
N VAL A 203 -5.00 -13.14 10.77
CA VAL A 203 -4.73 -13.81 9.48
C VAL A 203 -3.32 -13.51 9.01
N ASP A 204 -2.90 -12.24 9.11
CA ASP A 204 -1.58 -11.79 8.67
C ASP A 204 -1.16 -10.51 9.42
N GLN A 205 0.14 -10.25 9.52
CA GLN A 205 0.67 -9.03 10.16
C GLN A 205 2.04 -8.61 9.61
N VAL A 206 2.26 -7.31 9.54
CA VAL A 206 3.51 -6.69 9.08
C VAL A 206 3.89 -5.56 10.04
N ASN A 207 5.16 -5.53 10.46
CA ASN A 207 5.72 -4.39 11.18
C ASN A 207 6.37 -3.41 10.21
N TRP A 208 5.93 -2.16 10.21
CA TRP A 208 6.50 -1.09 9.39
C TRP A 208 7.71 -0.42 10.05
N MET A 209 7.96 -0.66 11.34
CA MET A 209 9.19 -0.21 12.00
C MET A 209 10.35 -1.11 11.57
N SER A 210 11.31 -0.54 10.83
CA SER A 210 12.58 -1.18 10.53
C SER A 210 13.58 -0.87 11.63
N ASN A 211 14.14 -1.89 12.29
CA ASN A 211 15.26 -1.70 13.20
C ASN A 211 16.59 -1.98 12.47
N CYS A 212 17.38 -0.95 12.23
CA CYS A 212 18.74 -1.11 11.73
C CYS A 212 19.67 -1.48 12.88
N ASN A 213 19.86 -2.78 13.14
CA ASN A 213 20.92 -3.24 14.03
C ASN A 213 22.28 -3.12 13.31
N PHE A 214 22.90 -1.95 13.43
CA PHE A 214 24.29 -1.76 13.06
C PHE A 214 25.19 -2.46 14.10
N VAL A 215 25.36 -3.77 13.98
CA VAL A 215 26.45 -4.47 14.66
C VAL A 215 27.73 -4.09 13.92
N HIS A 216 28.34 -2.99 14.32
CA HIS A 216 29.68 -2.63 13.89
C HIS A 216 30.65 -3.04 14.99
N ASP A 217 31.54 -3.96 14.65
CA ASP A 217 32.65 -4.33 15.49
C ASP A 217 33.67 -3.17 15.50
N HIS A 218 33.83 -2.51 16.65
CA HIS A 218 34.85 -1.48 16.86
C HIS A 218 36.25 -2.08 17.12
N SER A 219 36.44 -3.40 17.01
CA SER A 219 37.74 -4.03 17.23
C SER A 219 38.78 -3.72 16.16
N ILE A 220 38.35 -3.25 14.97
CA ILE A 220 39.26 -2.85 13.89
C ILE A 220 39.40 -1.33 13.86
N HIS A 221 40.17 -0.78 14.80
CA HIS A 221 40.76 0.54 14.61
C HIS A 221 41.92 0.42 13.62
N GLU A 222 41.64 0.49 12.33
CA GLU A 222 42.70 0.72 11.35
C GLU A 222 43.23 2.14 11.59
N THR A 223 44.43 2.25 12.18
CA THR A 223 45.11 3.54 12.34
C THR A 223 45.48 4.06 10.96
N LEU A 224 44.69 5.02 10.46
CA LEU A 224 45.01 5.72 9.21
C LEU A 224 46.24 6.61 9.44
N ASP A 225 47.41 6.10 9.07
CA ASP A 225 48.63 6.90 8.98
C ASP A 225 48.60 7.74 7.70
N TYR A 226 48.13 8.98 7.82
CA TYR A 226 48.06 9.94 6.73
C TYR A 226 49.43 10.37 6.19
N HIS A 227 50.55 9.93 6.79
CA HIS A 227 51.90 10.24 6.34
C HIS A 227 52.59 9.11 5.57
N LYS A 228 51.93 7.97 5.35
CA LYS A 228 52.53 6.78 4.71
C LYS A 228 53.05 7.00 3.27
N ASN A 229 52.67 8.12 2.63
CA ASN A 229 53.05 8.47 1.26
C ASN A 229 53.93 9.73 1.14
N LEU A 230 54.46 10.27 2.24
CA LEU A 230 55.44 11.36 2.15
C LEU A 230 56.82 10.79 1.83
N TYR A 231 57.26 10.98 0.59
CA TYR A 231 58.66 10.81 0.23
C TYR A 231 59.47 12.01 0.75
N ASP A 232 60.54 11.73 1.49
CA ASP A 232 61.55 12.72 1.87
C ASP A 232 62.18 13.29 0.58
N ILE A 233 61.98 14.58 0.31
CA ILE A 233 62.60 15.26 -0.83
C ILE A 233 63.99 15.76 -0.37
N PRO A 234 65.11 15.18 -0.85
CA PRO A 234 66.43 15.59 -0.42
C PRO A 234 66.84 16.90 -1.12
N ASN A 235 67.32 17.84 -0.31
CA ASN A 235 68.23 18.94 -0.65
C ASN A 235 67.80 19.91 -1.77
N TYR A 236 67.24 21.06 -1.37
CA TYR A 236 67.43 22.29 -2.15
C TYR A 236 68.59 23.09 -1.55
N ASN A 237 69.73 23.10 -2.24
CA ASN A 237 70.82 24.03 -1.95
C ASN A 237 70.36 25.47 -2.23
N ARG A 238 70.61 26.36 -1.27
CA ARG A 238 70.40 27.81 -1.44
C ARG A 238 71.42 28.37 -2.43
N THR A 239 70.93 29.05 -3.46
CA THR A 239 71.60 30.16 -4.13
C THR A 239 70.61 31.31 -4.24
#